data_AF-A0A6I6E8Q6-F1
#
_entry.id   AF-A0A6I6E8Q6-F1
#
_cell.length_a   1.000
_cell.length_b   1.000
_cell.length_c   1.000
_cell.angle_alpha   90.00
_cell.angle_beta   90.00
_cell.angle_gamma   90.00
#
_symmetry.space_group_name_H-M   'P 1'
#
loop_
_entity.id
_entity.type
_entity.pdbx_description
1 polymer ?
#
loop_
_entity_poly.entity_id
_entity_poly.type
_entity_poly.pdbx_seq_one_letter_code
_entity_poly.pdbx_strand_id
1 'polypeptide(L)'
;MTENRYPVDDETMREQAEWMAGRGGTLFSRLGRSMSEKTSRRSMLSQLGRWGIGVAGVAAISSLPVSRAAFGAEAAPAARTAEDSPLYPAFDETGDSSTCEYWRWCNMDGVPCTSCAGGGMTTCSPGSKPGAEFWVGCCTNPDDGKTYLIAYYDCCGAPGCSNTFCGEPDVMAQMYNPVAGSYDQEIIWCVSDESQSYTCTMAPIIGTDCQAAPAARPKVGAGSR
;
A
#
# COMPACT_ATOMS: atom_id res chain seq x y z
N MET A 1 3.03 11.18 -12.40
CA MET A 1 3.56 9.89 -12.90
C MET A 1 2.47 9.27 -13.75
N THR A 2 2.77 8.78 -14.96
CA THR A 2 1.77 8.07 -15.77
C THR A 2 1.43 6.78 -15.03
N GLU A 3 0.19 6.65 -14.58
CA GLU A 3 -0.34 5.39 -14.04
C GLU A 3 -0.01 4.28 -15.03
N ASN A 4 0.63 3.19 -14.57
CA ASN A 4 0.74 1.97 -15.37
C ASN A 4 -0.67 1.40 -15.53
N ARG A 5 -1.43 1.95 -16.47
CA ARG A 5 -2.74 1.46 -16.88
C ARG A 5 -2.51 0.22 -17.72
N TYR A 6 -2.42 -0.91 -17.03
CA TYR A 6 -2.73 -2.17 -17.66
C TYR A 6 -4.21 -2.15 -18.06
N PRO A 7 -4.58 -2.68 -19.24
CA PRO A 7 -5.98 -2.86 -19.57
C PRO A 7 -6.64 -3.70 -18.45
N VAL A 8 -7.79 -3.24 -17.97
CA VAL A 8 -8.56 -3.93 -16.94
C VAL A 8 -9.48 -4.93 -17.64
N ASP A 9 -8.88 -5.99 -18.15
CA ASP A 9 -9.55 -7.16 -18.71
C ASP A 9 -9.24 -8.41 -17.89
N ASP A 10 -10.10 -9.42 -17.97
CA ASP A 10 -10.01 -10.63 -17.16
C ASP A 10 -8.69 -11.39 -17.35
N GLU A 11 -8.10 -11.35 -18.54
CA GLU A 11 -6.83 -12.02 -18.82
C GLU A 11 -5.68 -11.30 -18.11
N THR A 12 -5.62 -9.98 -18.24
CA THR A 12 -4.61 -9.14 -17.57
C THR A 12 -4.71 -9.22 -16.04
N MET A 13 -5.92 -9.24 -15.48
CA MET A 13 -6.15 -9.41 -14.04
C MET A 13 -5.66 -10.78 -13.56
N ARG A 14 -5.93 -11.85 -14.32
CA ARG A 14 -5.43 -13.20 -14.01
C ARG A 14 -3.91 -13.27 -14.10
N GLU A 15 -3.30 -12.69 -15.12
CA GLU A 15 -1.84 -12.65 -15.27
C GLU A 15 -1.18 -11.90 -14.11
N GLN A 16 -1.77 -10.78 -13.69
CA GLN A 16 -1.30 -10.03 -12.52
C GLN A 16 -1.45 -10.84 -11.24
N ALA A 17 -2.58 -11.52 -11.02
CA ALA A 17 -2.77 -12.41 -9.88
C ALA A 17 -1.75 -13.56 -9.86
N GLU A 18 -1.49 -14.19 -11.01
CA GLU A 18 -0.47 -15.23 -11.14
C GLU A 18 0.94 -14.67 -10.89
N TRP A 19 1.23 -13.47 -11.38
CA TRP A 19 2.49 -12.76 -11.15
C TRP A 19 2.71 -12.48 -9.66
N MET A 20 1.69 -12.00 -8.96
CA MET A 20 1.71 -11.71 -7.52
C MET A 20 1.89 -12.99 -6.71
N ALA A 21 1.26 -14.08 -7.12
CA ALA A 21 1.45 -15.41 -6.53
C ALA A 21 2.83 -16.04 -6.85
N GLY A 22 3.74 -15.33 -7.53
CA GLY A 22 5.05 -15.84 -7.94
C GLY A 22 5.01 -16.90 -9.05
N ARG A 23 3.82 -17.16 -9.63
CA ARG A 23 3.58 -18.18 -10.67
C ARG A 23 3.54 -17.61 -12.09
N GLY A 24 3.50 -16.28 -12.24
CA GLY A 24 3.46 -15.58 -13.52
C GLY A 24 4.84 -15.19 -14.09
N GLY A 25 4.86 -14.73 -15.34
CA GLY A 25 6.07 -14.27 -16.05
C GLY A 25 6.99 -15.39 -16.57
N THR A 26 7.94 -15.01 -17.43
CA THR A 26 8.94 -15.93 -18.02
C THR A 26 9.95 -16.42 -16.99
N LEU A 27 10.63 -17.54 -17.26
CA LEU A 27 11.68 -18.09 -16.39
C LEU A 27 12.77 -17.06 -16.06
N PHE A 28 13.15 -16.23 -17.05
CA PHE A 28 14.12 -15.15 -16.88
C PHE A 28 13.62 -14.07 -15.92
N SER A 29 12.36 -13.65 -16.02
CA SER A 29 11.77 -12.66 -15.11
C SER A 29 11.70 -13.17 -13.66
N ARG A 30 11.37 -14.46 -13.47
CA ARG A 30 11.35 -15.09 -12.14
C ARG A 30 12.74 -15.22 -11.53
N LEU A 31 13.73 -15.63 -12.34
CA LEU A 31 15.13 -15.69 -11.92
C LEU A 31 15.66 -14.28 -11.59
N GLY A 32 15.31 -13.28 -12.40
CA GLY A 32 15.69 -11.88 -12.17
C GLY A 32 15.15 -11.34 -10.85
N ARG A 33 13.88 -11.63 -10.49
CA ARG A 33 13.30 -11.28 -9.19
C ARG A 33 13.99 -12.02 -8.05
N SER A 34 14.15 -13.34 -8.16
CA SER A 34 14.85 -14.13 -7.14
C SER A 34 16.28 -13.64 -6.90
N MET A 35 16.99 -13.26 -7.97
CA MET A 35 18.31 -12.64 -7.87
C MET A 35 18.23 -11.27 -7.22
N SER A 36 17.35 -10.37 -7.67
CA SER A 36 17.19 -9.03 -7.09
C SER A 36 16.83 -9.08 -5.59
N GLU A 37 15.99 -10.03 -5.19
CA GLU A 37 15.62 -10.28 -3.79
C GLU A 37 16.80 -10.77 -2.95
N LYS A 38 17.65 -11.63 -3.51
CA LYS A 38 18.84 -12.17 -2.83
C LYS A 38 20.01 -11.19 -2.86
N THR A 39 20.11 -10.35 -3.87
CA THR A 39 21.15 -9.33 -4.03
C THR A 39 20.71 -8.01 -3.40
N SER A 40 20.46 -8.02 -2.09
CA SER A 40 20.25 -6.76 -1.37
C SER A 40 21.55 -5.97 -1.34
N ARG A 41 21.53 -4.70 -1.79
CA ARG A 41 22.68 -3.78 -1.72
C ARG A 41 23.24 -3.63 -0.30
N ARG A 42 22.44 -3.97 0.72
CA ARG A 42 22.84 -4.02 2.13
C ARG A 42 23.79 -5.19 2.46
N SER A 43 23.73 -6.31 1.72
CA SER A 43 24.64 -7.44 1.91
C SER A 43 26.05 -7.14 1.40
N MET A 44 26.21 -6.51 0.23
CA MET A 44 27.56 -6.15 -0.27
C MET A 44 28.25 -5.07 0.58
N LEU A 45 27.52 -4.04 1.03
CA LEU A 45 28.10 -2.99 1.87
C LEU A 45 28.42 -3.48 3.29
N SER A 46 27.59 -4.35 3.88
CA SER A 46 27.91 -4.97 5.17
C SER A 46 29.06 -5.98 5.07
N GLN A 47 29.21 -6.67 3.95
CA GLN A 47 30.29 -7.64 3.75
C GLN A 47 31.65 -6.96 3.45
N LEU A 48 31.65 -5.80 2.78
CA LEU A 48 32.82 -4.93 2.66
C LEU A 48 33.14 -4.19 3.97
N GLY A 49 32.13 -3.77 4.72
CA GLY A 49 32.30 -3.15 6.05
C GLY A 49 32.88 -4.10 7.09
N ARG A 50 32.54 -5.40 7.03
CA ARG A 50 33.08 -6.45 7.91
C ARG A 50 34.56 -6.78 7.68
N TRP A 51 35.12 -6.40 6.53
CA TRP A 51 36.56 -6.50 6.26
C TRP A 51 37.31 -5.17 6.41
N GLY A 52 36.60 -4.04 6.53
CA GLY A 52 37.19 -2.71 6.70
C GLY A 52 37.27 -2.23 8.16
N ILE A 53 36.37 -2.69 9.04
CA ILE A 53 36.30 -2.22 10.43
C ILE A 53 37.07 -3.20 11.35
N GLY A 54 38.35 -3.40 11.03
CA GLY A 54 39.32 -4.08 11.89
C GLY A 54 40.31 -3.12 12.55
N VAL A 55 40.43 -1.88 12.08
CA VAL A 55 41.41 -0.91 12.60
C VAL A 55 40.86 0.51 12.49
N ALA A 56 39.92 0.88 13.36
CA ALA A 56 39.77 2.24 13.89
C ALA A 56 38.51 2.34 14.76
N GLY A 57 38.72 2.63 16.04
CA GLY A 57 37.95 3.65 16.75
C GLY A 57 36.52 3.31 17.14
N VAL A 58 36.36 2.91 18.41
CA VAL A 58 35.19 3.29 19.20
C VAL A 58 35.02 4.81 19.12
N ALA A 59 33.87 5.29 18.63
CA ALA A 59 33.43 6.67 18.83
C ALA A 59 31.90 6.77 18.81
N ALA A 60 31.36 7.10 19.98
CA ALA A 60 30.09 7.73 20.33
C ALA A 60 28.98 7.85 19.26
N ILE A 61 27.84 7.19 19.53
CA ILE A 61 26.52 7.73 19.16
C ILE A 61 25.79 8.02 20.47
N SER A 62 26.17 9.15 21.05
CA SER A 62 25.42 9.84 22.09
C SER A 62 24.16 10.45 21.47
N SER A 63 23.01 10.06 22.02
CA SER A 63 21.76 10.84 22.09
C SER A 63 21.34 11.60 20.82
N LEU A 64 20.55 10.94 19.97
CA LEU A 64 19.62 11.69 19.12
C LEU A 64 18.39 12.04 19.98
N PRO A 65 18.02 13.33 20.08
CA PRO A 65 16.82 13.73 20.81
C PRO A 65 15.58 13.23 20.06
N VAL A 66 14.77 12.43 20.76
CA VAL A 66 13.40 12.14 20.32
C VAL A 66 12.56 13.39 20.60
N SER A 67 12.33 14.20 19.57
CA SER A 67 11.34 15.27 19.61
C SER A 67 9.96 14.67 19.33
N ARG A 68 9.14 14.53 20.39
CA ARG A 68 7.67 14.46 20.22
C ARG A 68 7.20 15.84 19.76
N ALA A 69 6.94 16.00 18.47
CA ALA A 69 6.21 17.17 17.99
C ALA A 69 4.74 17.04 18.41
N ALA A 70 4.26 18.00 19.20
CA ALA A 70 2.84 18.17 19.47
C ALA A 70 2.22 18.86 18.25
N PHE A 71 1.33 18.17 17.53
CA PHE A 71 0.55 18.76 16.44
C PHE A 71 -0.56 19.62 17.03
N GLY A 72 -0.58 20.90 16.64
CA GLY A 72 -1.60 21.86 17.02
C GLY A 72 -2.95 21.51 16.42
N ALA A 73 -3.99 21.63 17.22
CA ALA A 73 -5.38 21.48 16.80
C ALA A 73 -5.83 22.72 16.03
N GLU A 74 -6.02 22.58 14.72
CA GLU A 74 -6.84 23.50 13.93
C GLU A 74 -8.29 22.97 13.90
N ALA A 75 -9.27 23.86 14.02
CA ALA A 75 -10.66 23.52 14.23
C ALA A 75 -11.30 22.78 13.03
N ALA A 76 -11.94 21.64 13.32
CA ALA A 76 -12.72 20.89 12.34
C ALA A 76 -14.05 21.60 11.99
N PRO A 77 -14.48 21.63 10.72
CA PRO A 77 -15.83 22.04 10.37
C PRO A 77 -16.86 20.99 10.82
N ALA A 78 -18.09 21.46 11.07
CA ALA A 78 -19.18 20.72 11.68
C ALA A 78 -19.59 19.44 10.92
N ALA A 79 -19.89 18.39 11.69
CA ALA A 79 -20.37 17.09 11.22
C ALA A 79 -21.68 17.21 10.43
N ARG A 80 -21.72 16.59 9.24
CA ARG A 80 -22.96 16.37 8.48
C ARG A 80 -23.56 15.02 8.87
N THR A 81 -24.88 14.96 8.93
CA THR A 81 -25.65 13.76 9.26
C THR A 81 -25.48 12.68 8.18
N ALA A 82 -25.37 11.42 8.63
CA ALA A 82 -25.01 10.26 7.81
C ALA A 82 -26.03 9.84 6.74
N GLU A 83 -27.22 10.45 6.69
CA GLU A 83 -28.34 9.95 5.86
C GLU A 83 -28.33 10.43 4.39
N ASP A 84 -27.52 11.44 4.03
CA ASP A 84 -27.43 12.00 2.67
C ASP A 84 -26.00 12.04 2.10
N SER A 85 -25.05 11.35 2.73
CA SER A 85 -23.69 11.31 2.20
C SER A 85 -23.66 10.38 0.98
N PRO A 86 -23.16 10.84 -0.18
CA PRO A 86 -23.00 9.95 -1.33
C PRO A 86 -22.19 8.72 -0.91
N LEU A 87 -22.58 7.54 -1.41
CA LEU A 87 -21.91 6.27 -1.10
C LEU A 87 -20.40 6.31 -1.37
N TYR A 88 -19.94 7.26 -2.21
CA TYR A 88 -18.55 7.42 -2.62
C TYR A 88 -18.12 8.90 -2.45
N PRO A 89 -16.90 9.17 -1.94
CA PRO A 89 -16.37 10.53 -1.90
C PRO A 89 -16.12 11.09 -3.30
N ALA A 90 -15.97 12.41 -3.38
CA ALA A 90 -15.37 13.04 -4.54
C ALA A 90 -13.87 12.75 -4.54
N PHE A 91 -13.38 12.03 -5.55
CA PHE A 91 -11.98 11.70 -5.72
C PHE A 91 -11.18 12.86 -6.33
N ASP A 92 -9.86 12.78 -6.24
CA ASP A 92 -8.97 13.68 -6.95
C ASP A 92 -9.11 13.50 -8.48
N GLU A 93 -9.59 14.54 -9.15
CA GLU A 93 -9.72 14.59 -10.61
C GLU A 93 -8.37 14.73 -11.33
N THR A 94 -7.28 15.04 -10.62
CA THR A 94 -5.94 15.16 -11.24
C THR A 94 -5.32 13.80 -11.57
N GLY A 95 -5.84 12.71 -10.96
CA GLY A 95 -5.30 11.36 -11.13
C GLY A 95 -3.95 11.17 -10.46
N ASP A 96 -3.59 12.02 -9.48
CA ASP A 96 -2.33 11.86 -8.76
C ASP A 96 -2.44 10.74 -7.71
N SER A 97 -2.05 9.56 -8.17
CA SER A 97 -2.03 8.35 -7.34
C SER A 97 -1.09 8.40 -6.13
N SER A 98 -0.25 9.43 -5.98
CA SER A 98 0.57 9.64 -4.77
C SER A 98 -0.19 10.34 -3.63
N THR A 99 -1.41 10.79 -3.87
CA THR A 99 -2.31 11.43 -2.89
C THR A 99 -3.39 10.47 -2.41
N CYS A 100 -3.98 10.75 -1.24
CA CYS A 100 -4.99 9.88 -0.62
C CYS A 100 -6.35 9.90 -1.32
N GLU A 101 -6.66 11.00 -2.00
CA GLU A 101 -7.94 11.19 -2.71
C GLU A 101 -7.99 10.41 -4.05
N TYR A 102 -6.91 9.72 -4.42
CA TYR A 102 -6.92 8.88 -5.60
C TYR A 102 -7.84 7.67 -5.42
N TRP A 103 -8.69 7.42 -6.42
CA TRP A 103 -9.85 6.53 -6.30
C TRP A 103 -9.57 5.11 -5.82
N ARG A 104 -8.38 4.55 -6.13
CA ARG A 104 -8.00 3.21 -5.67
C ARG A 104 -7.65 3.13 -4.20
N TRP A 105 -7.59 4.24 -3.47
CA TRP A 105 -7.32 4.30 -2.04
C TRP A 105 -8.58 4.35 -1.18
N CYS A 106 -9.75 4.04 -1.74
CA CYS A 106 -11.05 4.12 -1.07
C CYS A 106 -11.19 3.27 0.22
N ASN A 107 -10.27 2.34 0.44
CA ASN A 107 -10.21 1.48 1.63
C ASN A 107 -8.76 1.30 2.10
N MET A 108 -7.96 2.35 2.00
CA MET A 108 -6.54 2.36 2.34
C MET A 108 -6.32 2.61 3.84
N ASP A 109 -5.27 2.02 4.39
CA ASP A 109 -4.71 2.34 5.71
C ASP A 109 -3.19 2.16 5.62
N GLY A 110 -2.46 3.27 5.46
CA GLY A 110 -1.01 3.23 5.28
C GLY A 110 -0.46 4.27 4.31
N VAL A 111 0.76 4.03 3.85
CA VAL A 111 1.51 4.88 2.92
C VAL A 111 1.35 4.36 1.47
N PRO A 112 0.80 5.14 0.53
CA PRO A 112 0.77 4.78 -0.89
C PRO A 112 2.17 4.49 -1.42
N CYS A 113 2.44 3.31 -1.99
CA CYS A 113 3.74 3.02 -2.59
C CYS A 113 4.09 3.97 -3.75
N THR A 114 3.11 4.59 -4.40
CA THR A 114 3.31 5.67 -5.39
C THR A 114 3.86 6.96 -4.83
N SER A 115 3.73 7.20 -3.52
CA SER A 115 4.42 8.31 -2.86
C SER A 115 5.89 8.01 -2.59
N CYS A 116 6.33 6.76 -2.80
CA CYS A 116 7.70 6.33 -2.61
C CYS A 116 8.49 6.28 -3.92
N ALA A 117 9.76 6.68 -3.86
CA ALA A 117 10.64 6.61 -5.02
C ALA A 117 10.80 5.16 -5.52
N GLY A 118 10.34 4.89 -6.74
CA GLY A 118 10.39 3.57 -7.36
C GLY A 118 9.29 2.59 -6.93
N GLY A 119 8.33 3.03 -6.10
CA GLY A 119 7.09 2.30 -5.88
C GLY A 119 5.99 2.73 -6.87
N GLY A 120 4.92 1.95 -6.92
CA GLY A 120 3.81 2.15 -7.86
C GLY A 120 2.51 1.49 -7.39
N MET A 121 1.43 1.63 -8.18
CA MET A 121 0.13 0.98 -7.88
C MET A 121 0.23 -0.54 -7.73
N THR A 122 1.16 -1.17 -8.46
CA THR A 122 1.30 -2.63 -8.50
C THR A 122 2.76 -3.06 -8.30
N THR A 123 3.57 -2.20 -7.67
CA THR A 123 5.01 -2.42 -7.54
C THR A 123 5.49 -1.87 -6.21
N CYS A 124 6.11 -2.72 -5.40
CA CYS A 124 6.74 -2.31 -4.16
C CYS A 124 7.94 -1.39 -4.38
N SER A 125 8.19 -0.51 -3.42
CA SER A 125 9.36 0.36 -3.44
C SER A 125 10.66 -0.48 -3.30
N PRO A 126 11.80 -0.01 -3.84
CA PRO A 126 13.03 -0.77 -3.85
C PRO A 126 13.46 -1.25 -2.46
N GLY A 127 13.66 -2.55 -2.32
CA GLY A 127 14.10 -3.19 -1.08
C GLY A 127 12.97 -3.71 -0.19
N SER A 128 11.70 -3.45 -0.55
CA SER A 128 10.53 -4.11 0.04
C SER A 128 9.97 -5.18 -0.90
N LYS A 129 9.14 -6.09 -0.36
CA LYS A 129 8.47 -7.16 -1.11
C LYS A 129 6.98 -7.18 -0.79
N PRO A 130 6.09 -7.54 -1.74
CA PRO A 130 4.68 -7.69 -1.41
C PRO A 130 4.50 -8.74 -0.33
N GLY A 131 3.63 -8.48 0.63
CA GLY A 131 3.22 -9.45 1.63
C GLY A 131 2.43 -10.59 1.03
N ALA A 132 2.38 -11.72 1.74
CA ALA A 132 1.67 -12.91 1.26
C ALA A 132 0.14 -12.75 1.32
N GLU A 133 -0.35 -11.97 2.27
CA GLU A 133 -1.77 -11.67 2.46
C GLU A 133 -2.09 -10.20 2.15
N PHE A 134 -3.39 -9.90 2.09
CA PHE A 134 -3.89 -8.59 1.70
C PHE A 134 -5.33 -8.40 2.20
N TRP A 135 -5.75 -7.14 2.29
CA TRP A 135 -7.16 -6.78 2.43
C TRP A 135 -7.70 -6.22 1.13
N VAL A 136 -9.02 -6.07 1.04
CA VAL A 136 -9.69 -5.63 -0.17
C VAL A 136 -10.65 -4.47 0.06
N GLY A 137 -10.83 -3.66 -0.97
CA GLY A 137 -11.83 -2.60 -1.03
C GLY A 137 -12.49 -2.57 -2.40
N CYS A 138 -13.75 -2.12 -2.45
CA CYS A 138 -14.49 -1.96 -3.70
C CYS A 138 -14.56 -0.47 -4.05
N CYS A 139 -13.74 -0.04 -5.00
CA CYS A 139 -13.58 1.38 -5.34
C CYS A 139 -14.24 1.71 -6.67
N THR A 140 -14.87 2.88 -6.76
CA THR A 140 -15.48 3.38 -8.00
C THR A 140 -14.47 4.22 -8.77
N ASN A 141 -14.22 3.87 -10.03
CA ASN A 141 -13.39 4.69 -10.90
C ASN A 141 -14.21 5.87 -11.44
N PRO A 142 -13.83 7.13 -11.17
CA PRO A 142 -14.58 8.30 -11.64
C PRO A 142 -14.57 8.45 -13.17
N ASP A 143 -13.56 7.88 -13.86
CA ASP A 143 -13.43 8.00 -15.32
C ASP A 143 -14.50 7.22 -16.09
N ASP A 144 -14.93 6.06 -15.57
CA ASP A 144 -15.87 5.15 -16.25
C ASP A 144 -17.13 4.81 -15.42
N GLY A 145 -17.19 5.24 -14.16
CA GLY A 145 -18.29 4.98 -13.24
C GLY A 145 -18.44 3.54 -12.78
N LYS A 146 -17.47 2.66 -13.10
CA LYS A 146 -17.49 1.24 -12.72
C LYS A 146 -16.82 0.99 -11.39
N THR A 147 -17.19 -0.10 -10.73
CA THR A 147 -16.57 -0.55 -9.49
C THR A 147 -15.48 -1.59 -9.77
N TYR A 148 -14.38 -1.49 -9.02
CA TYR A 148 -13.24 -2.38 -9.13
C TYR A 148 -12.85 -2.88 -7.76
N LEU A 149 -12.54 -4.17 -7.70
CA LEU A 149 -12.03 -4.80 -6.50
C LEU A 149 -10.53 -4.56 -6.43
N ILE A 150 -10.11 -3.82 -5.42
CA ILE A 150 -8.72 -3.48 -5.16
C ILE A 150 -8.20 -4.39 -4.07
N ALA A 151 -7.06 -5.04 -4.30
CA ALA A 151 -6.32 -5.74 -3.28
C ALA A 151 -5.20 -4.84 -2.77
N TYR A 152 -5.16 -4.60 -1.46
CA TYR A 152 -4.15 -3.80 -0.81
C TYR A 152 -3.09 -4.72 -0.24
N TYR A 153 -1.95 -4.79 -0.91
CA TYR A 153 -0.80 -5.54 -0.43
C TYR A 153 0.14 -4.59 0.27
N ASP A 154 0.48 -4.92 1.51
CA ASP A 154 1.61 -4.26 2.17
C ASP A 154 2.91 -4.71 1.52
N CYS A 155 3.81 -3.76 1.35
CA CYS A 155 5.18 -3.99 0.98
C CYS A 155 6.02 -4.02 2.24
N CYS A 156 6.77 -5.10 2.42
CA CYS A 156 7.38 -5.51 3.66
C CYS A 156 8.91 -5.59 3.55
N GLY A 157 9.62 -5.41 4.66
CA GLY A 157 11.07 -5.66 4.74
C GLY A 157 11.99 -4.44 4.52
N ALA A 158 11.45 -3.27 4.16
CA ALA A 158 12.22 -2.02 4.08
C ALA A 158 11.74 -0.98 5.11
N PRO A 159 12.55 0.06 5.40
CA PRO A 159 12.10 1.21 6.18
C PRO A 159 11.01 1.99 5.44
N GLY A 160 10.17 2.72 6.19
CA GLY A 160 9.20 3.65 5.60
C GLY A 160 9.84 4.60 4.59
N CYS A 161 9.15 4.82 3.47
CA CYS A 161 9.70 5.49 2.29
C CYS A 161 9.08 6.87 1.98
N SER A 162 8.00 7.23 2.67
CA SER A 162 7.27 8.49 2.51
C SER A 162 6.55 8.84 3.82
N ASN A 163 6.14 10.11 3.96
CA ASN A 163 5.30 10.60 5.06
C ASN A 163 3.83 10.76 4.66
N THR A 164 3.46 10.47 3.40
CA THR A 164 2.07 10.48 2.96
C THR A 164 1.36 9.28 3.58
N PHE A 165 0.53 9.52 4.58
CA PHE A 165 -0.30 8.49 5.20
C PHE A 165 -1.76 8.73 4.81
N CYS A 166 -2.40 7.69 4.29
CA CYS A 166 -3.79 7.65 3.90
C CYS A 166 -4.48 6.63 4.81
N GLY A 167 -5.50 7.07 5.53
CA GLY A 167 -6.25 6.24 6.45
C GLY A 167 -7.74 6.38 6.21
N GLU A 168 -8.48 5.65 7.03
CA GLU A 168 -9.93 5.67 7.14
C GLU A 168 -10.67 5.12 5.90
N PRO A 169 -11.30 3.94 5.98
CA PRO A 169 -12.03 3.38 4.86
C PRO A 169 -13.29 4.19 4.55
N ASP A 170 -13.57 4.35 3.27
CA ASP A 170 -14.82 4.95 2.81
C ASP A 170 -15.88 3.89 2.53
N VAL A 171 -15.43 2.80 1.92
CA VAL A 171 -16.24 1.72 1.41
C VAL A 171 -15.49 0.40 1.52
N MET A 172 -16.19 -0.65 1.92
CA MET A 172 -15.64 -1.99 2.05
C MET A 172 -16.26 -2.89 0.98
N ALA A 173 -15.50 -3.84 0.46
CA ALA A 173 -16.06 -4.82 -0.46
C ALA A 173 -16.99 -5.79 0.30
N GLN A 174 -18.18 -6.04 -0.24
CA GLN A 174 -19.08 -7.07 0.27
C GLN A 174 -18.74 -8.41 -0.40
N MET A 175 -18.31 -9.40 0.41
CA MET A 175 -18.02 -10.74 -0.10
C MET A 175 -19.32 -11.52 -0.35
N TYR A 176 -19.77 -11.62 -1.60
CA TYR A 176 -20.84 -12.55 -2.00
C TYR A 176 -20.30 -13.83 -2.67
N ASN A 177 -18.99 -13.90 -2.89
CA ASN A 177 -18.24 -14.97 -3.57
C ASN A 177 -16.81 -14.94 -2.98
N PRO A 178 -16.06 -16.04 -2.74
CA PRO A 178 -14.83 -15.97 -1.97
C PRO A 178 -13.72 -15.37 -2.84
N VAL A 179 -13.64 -14.04 -2.84
CA VAL A 179 -12.41 -13.34 -3.15
C VAL A 179 -11.44 -13.68 -2.03
N ALA A 180 -10.23 -14.11 -2.38
CA ALA A 180 -9.15 -14.18 -1.40
C ALA A 180 -8.91 -12.77 -0.79
N GLY A 181 -8.65 -12.69 0.51
CA GLY A 181 -8.34 -11.44 1.21
C GLY A 181 -9.26 -11.16 2.40
N SER A 182 -8.87 -10.18 3.20
CA SER A 182 -9.62 -9.68 4.36
C SER A 182 -10.31 -8.35 4.04
N TYR A 183 -11.17 -7.88 4.93
CA TYR A 183 -11.67 -6.51 4.92
C TYR A 183 -11.02 -5.64 6.01
N ASP A 184 -10.14 -6.22 6.82
CA ASP A 184 -9.53 -5.54 7.95
C ASP A 184 -8.23 -4.85 7.54
N GLN A 185 -8.30 -3.54 7.29
CA GLN A 185 -7.14 -2.72 6.96
C GLN A 185 -6.25 -2.34 8.18
N GLU A 186 -6.66 -2.60 9.42
CA GLU A 186 -5.82 -2.23 10.59
C GLU A 186 -4.66 -3.21 10.81
N ILE A 187 -4.76 -4.41 10.22
CA ILE A 187 -3.72 -5.42 10.28
C ILE A 187 -2.57 -4.98 9.38
N ILE A 188 -1.34 -5.04 9.90
CA ILE A 188 -0.16 -4.98 9.04
C ILE A 188 -0.07 -6.32 8.31
N TRP A 189 -0.36 -6.34 7.01
CA TRP A 189 -0.43 -7.54 6.17
C TRP A 189 0.94 -8.06 5.72
N CYS A 190 1.95 -7.79 6.54
CA CYS A 190 3.28 -8.43 6.53
C CYS A 190 3.38 -9.55 7.59
N VAL A 191 2.28 -9.89 8.27
CA VAL A 191 2.25 -10.69 9.50
C VAL A 191 2.82 -12.11 9.33
N SER A 192 2.66 -12.71 8.15
CA SER A 192 3.16 -14.06 7.84
C SER A 192 4.51 -14.08 7.13
N ASP A 193 5.05 -12.90 6.77
CA ASP A 193 6.25 -12.79 5.96
C ASP A 193 7.56 -12.89 6.77
N GLU A 194 8.67 -13.10 6.07
CA GLU A 194 10.02 -13.13 6.67
C GLU A 194 10.35 -11.86 7.46
N SER A 195 9.81 -10.71 7.03
CA SER A 195 9.91 -9.45 7.76
C SER A 195 8.55 -8.80 7.90
N GLN A 196 8.12 -8.61 9.15
CA GLN A 196 6.86 -7.94 9.50
C GLN A 196 6.98 -6.40 9.47
N SER A 197 8.09 -5.86 8.96
CA SER A 197 8.31 -4.41 8.89
C SER A 197 7.55 -3.80 7.71
N TYR A 198 6.52 -3.01 8.01
CA TYR A 198 5.76 -2.25 7.02
C TYR A 198 6.61 -1.18 6.31
N THR A 199 6.44 -1.05 4.99
CA THR A 199 7.10 -0.02 4.15
C THR A 199 6.11 0.94 3.51
N CYS A 200 5.16 0.41 2.74
CA CYS A 200 4.11 1.11 1.99
C CYS A 200 3.06 0.08 1.54
N THR A 201 1.95 0.50 0.94
CA THR A 201 0.90 -0.39 0.42
C THR A 201 0.66 -0.10 -1.07
N MET A 202 0.46 -1.16 -1.85
CA MET A 202 0.12 -1.10 -3.28
C MET A 202 -1.35 -1.50 -3.49
N ALA A 203 -1.96 -1.06 -4.60
CA ALA A 203 -3.39 -1.22 -4.92
C ALA A 203 -3.64 -1.81 -6.33
N PRO A 204 -3.24 -3.07 -6.59
CA PRO A 204 -3.67 -3.80 -7.78
C PRO A 204 -5.18 -3.98 -7.85
N ILE A 205 -5.74 -3.78 -9.04
CA ILE A 205 -7.08 -4.27 -9.37
C ILE A 205 -7.00 -5.80 -9.47
N ILE A 206 -7.94 -6.51 -8.87
CA ILE A 206 -8.04 -7.98 -8.91
C ILE A 206 -9.43 -8.47 -9.36
N GLY A 207 -10.34 -7.54 -9.66
CA GLY A 207 -11.68 -7.85 -10.17
C GLY A 207 -12.46 -6.60 -10.55
N THR A 208 -13.56 -6.81 -11.27
CA THR A 208 -14.52 -5.77 -11.69
C THR A 208 -15.90 -6.05 -11.09
N ASP A 209 -16.78 -5.05 -11.15
CA ASP A 209 -18.20 -5.18 -10.78
C ASP A 209 -18.42 -5.68 -9.33
N CYS A 210 -17.53 -5.26 -8.43
CA CYS A 210 -17.65 -5.58 -7.01
C CYS A 210 -18.84 -4.84 -6.37
N GLN A 211 -19.35 -5.41 -5.29
CA GLN A 211 -20.38 -4.79 -4.48
C GLN A 211 -19.71 -4.04 -3.33
N ALA A 212 -20.00 -2.74 -3.22
CA ALA A 212 -19.54 -1.91 -2.11
C ALA A 212 -20.61 -1.84 -1.03
N ALA A 213 -20.18 -1.84 0.23
CA ALA A 213 -20.97 -1.40 1.37
C ALA A 213 -20.26 -0.19 2.01
N PRO A 214 -21.00 0.81 2.53
CA PRO A 214 -20.39 1.87 3.34
C PRO A 214 -19.55 1.26 4.46
N ALA A 215 -18.38 1.84 4.72
CA ALA A 215 -17.57 1.38 5.84
C ALA A 215 -18.36 1.52 7.14
N ALA A 216 -18.36 0.45 7.97
CA ALA A 216 -19.00 0.49 9.28
C ALA A 216 -18.32 1.48 10.24
N ARG A 217 -17.09 1.89 9.92
CA ARG A 217 -16.36 2.94 10.61
C ARG A 217 -16.62 4.29 9.92
N PRO A 218 -17.04 5.34 10.65
CA PRO A 218 -17.24 6.64 10.04
C PRO A 218 -15.91 7.22 9.55
N LYS A 219 -15.91 7.85 8.37
CA LYS A 219 -14.81 8.72 7.93
C LYS A 219 -14.70 9.87 8.94
N VAL A 220 -13.64 9.95 9.73
CA VAL A 220 -13.42 11.13 10.56
C VAL A 220 -11.94 11.37 10.76
N GLY A 221 -11.49 12.59 10.44
CA GLY A 221 -10.49 13.22 11.27
C GLY A 221 -11.07 13.40 12.69
N ALA A 222 -10.92 12.41 13.56
CA ALA A 222 -11.19 12.50 15.01
C ALA A 222 -10.76 11.22 15.76
N GLY A 223 -9.52 11.21 16.27
CA GLY A 223 -9.21 10.62 17.57
C GLY A 223 -9.43 9.12 17.79
N SER A 224 -8.70 8.27 17.06
CA SER A 224 -8.20 7.03 17.66
C SER A 224 -6.91 7.35 18.42
N ARG A 225 -6.86 6.92 19.68
CA ARG A 225 -5.78 7.21 20.66
C ARG A 225 -4.52 6.41 20.38
#